data_AF-A0A9P6B6J4-F1
#
_entry.id   AF-A0A9P6B6J4-F1
#
_cell.length_a   1.000
_cell.length_b   1.000
_cell.length_c   1.000
_cell.angle_alpha   90.00
_cell.angle_beta   90.00
_cell.angle_gamma   90.00
#
_symmetry.space_group_name_H-M   'P 1'
#
loop_
_entity.id
_entity.type
_entity.pdbx_description
1 polymer ?
#
loop_
_entity_poly.entity_id
_entity_poly.type
_entity_poly.pdbx_seq_one_letter_code
_entity_poly.pdbx_strand_id
1 'polypeptide(L)'
;MPRSSMIRPCLLVLTSPKQCQNLAYTILVELLTYQFASPIQWIEMQDLLFSQYHFEQLIELRPGPTLTGMATRTLKAKYEASDDSISWTRVINCHVKNTKEIYYQFEDEAAAADTDAAADSPATTANTASIPIAAAVVAPAPSSGPVASIADEPLKALDTLRIIIAQKLKKKVEEIPLSKSIKDLIGGKSTLQNEILGDLNLEFVSTPEKGEELPLDELGSSLSTGDSGALGKHTTGLISHLIGGKTPGGFNLSTIKAYLTKTWGLGPSHSNGVLLLGLTVEPPKHLGSEAEAKTWLDAIIAAYARQAGISLLSGATSGGGGGGGGTVINSEEFIKFQVEQHEFTRCQVKLYMHYLDLDPCKGAHTANSEKYNMQALQDKLDAINREHGDAYINGIQPIFKPLKARHFDSSWNWVRQDALIMWYDILYGCISTVDHKITTQCIAIINRADESLSEYMQYYVDHCNPGHGEMYRLGKEFGQQLINNCQEAVRHPLLYKDMTFPTAPCMEVTPAGNIIYMEVVHKNVRKLEAYVEEVAMGGATPHAVNIQKVQDDILKLWNIVKSQPEISQEQKNRIKVLL
;
A
#
# COMPACT_ATOMS: atom_id res chain seq x y z
N MET A 1 57.70 12.70 -20.07
CA MET A 1 57.00 12.88 -21.36
C MET A 1 57.03 11.54 -22.10
N PRO A 2 55.93 11.09 -22.74
CA PRO A 2 55.02 11.94 -23.51
C PRO A 2 53.53 11.89 -23.10
N ARG A 3 52.89 13.05 -23.31
CA ARG A 3 51.45 13.32 -23.47
C ARG A 3 50.49 12.88 -22.35
N SER A 4 50.62 13.53 -21.20
CA SER A 4 49.46 13.87 -20.36
C SER A 4 49.33 15.40 -20.37
N SER A 5 48.69 15.92 -21.41
CA SER A 5 48.35 17.34 -21.51
C SER A 5 46.87 17.43 -21.83
N MET A 6 46.19 18.29 -21.07
CA MET A 6 44.80 18.72 -21.23
C MET A 6 43.75 17.76 -20.66
N ILE A 7 43.55 17.80 -19.34
CA ILE A 7 42.27 18.23 -18.76
C ILE A 7 42.60 19.03 -17.49
N ARG A 8 42.78 20.34 -17.62
CA ARG A 8 42.53 21.23 -16.47
C ARG A 8 41.02 21.16 -16.23
N PRO A 9 40.53 20.87 -15.01
CA PRO A 9 39.12 21.10 -14.73
C PRO A 9 38.94 22.62 -14.80
N CYS A 10 38.34 23.09 -15.90
CA CYS A 10 37.72 24.39 -15.89
C CYS A 10 36.71 24.33 -14.76
N LEU A 11 36.96 25.08 -13.69
CA LEU A 11 35.97 25.40 -12.67
C LEU A 11 34.84 26.13 -13.41
N LEU A 12 33.91 25.37 -14.00
CA LEU A 12 32.60 25.86 -14.37
C LEU A 12 31.98 26.29 -13.04
N VAL A 13 31.98 27.60 -12.80
CA VAL A 13 31.14 28.19 -11.76
C VAL A 13 29.72 27.86 -12.18
N LEU A 14 29.16 26.79 -11.64
CA LEU A 14 27.79 26.38 -11.86
C LEU A 14 26.93 27.43 -11.14
N THR A 15 26.44 28.42 -11.89
CA THR A 15 25.72 29.59 -11.35
C THR A 15 24.24 29.30 -11.06
N SER A 16 23.74 28.11 -11.45
CA SER A 16 22.34 27.72 -11.34
C SER A 16 22.19 26.35 -10.66
N PRO A 17 21.37 26.23 -9.58
CA PRO A 17 21.09 24.95 -8.93
C PRO A 17 20.55 23.88 -9.89
N LYS A 18 19.80 24.29 -10.92
CA LYS A 18 19.22 23.40 -11.93
C LYS A 18 20.28 22.82 -12.87
N GLN A 19 21.31 23.59 -13.17
CA GLN A 19 22.48 23.13 -13.92
C GLN A 19 23.32 22.11 -13.15
N CYS A 20 23.57 22.38 -11.86
CA CYS A 20 24.23 21.44 -10.98
C CYS A 20 23.46 20.11 -10.95
N GLN A 21 22.13 20.17 -10.83
CA GLN A 21 21.29 18.99 -10.77
C GLN A 21 21.34 18.18 -12.07
N ASN A 22 21.26 18.83 -13.24
CA ASN A 22 21.35 18.16 -14.53
C ASN A 22 22.72 17.51 -14.75
N LEU A 23 23.80 18.19 -14.40
CA LEU A 23 25.15 17.64 -14.51
C LEU A 23 25.36 16.46 -13.53
N ALA A 24 24.92 16.61 -12.28
CA ALA A 24 24.97 15.55 -11.29
C ALA A 24 24.15 14.33 -11.72
N TYR A 25 22.99 14.54 -12.33
CA TYR A 25 22.17 13.47 -12.90
C TYR A 25 22.92 12.71 -13.99
N THR A 26 23.50 13.42 -14.98
CA THR A 26 24.27 12.77 -16.05
C THR A 26 25.47 12.00 -15.49
N ILE A 27 26.25 12.62 -14.59
CA ILE A 27 27.40 11.96 -13.97
C ILE A 27 26.97 10.71 -13.19
N LEU A 28 25.88 10.77 -12.43
CA LEU A 28 25.37 9.64 -11.66
C LEU A 28 24.93 8.49 -12.57
N VAL A 29 24.20 8.78 -13.66
CA VAL A 29 23.76 7.78 -14.64
C VAL A 29 24.95 7.12 -15.32
N GLU A 30 25.94 7.90 -15.77
CA GLU A 30 27.15 7.37 -16.40
C GLU A 30 27.97 6.53 -15.42
N LEU A 31 28.16 6.99 -14.17
CA LEU A 31 28.88 6.23 -13.15
C LEU A 31 28.21 4.88 -12.87
N LEU A 32 26.88 4.83 -12.70
CA LEU A 32 26.15 3.59 -12.47
C LEU A 32 26.20 2.65 -13.69
N THR A 33 26.16 3.21 -14.89
CA THR A 33 26.21 2.42 -16.14
C THR A 33 27.57 1.80 -16.35
N TYR A 34 28.65 2.57 -16.21
CA TYR A 34 30.02 2.05 -16.35
C TYR A 34 30.46 1.19 -15.17
N GLN A 35 29.87 1.37 -13.97
CA GLN A 35 30.18 0.55 -12.78
C GLN A 35 29.92 -0.94 -13.04
N PHE A 36 28.91 -1.29 -13.84
CA PHE A 36 28.59 -2.68 -14.15
C PHE A 36 29.73 -3.41 -14.89
N ALA A 37 30.50 -2.68 -15.69
CA ALA A 37 31.57 -3.23 -16.54
C ALA A 37 32.99 -2.82 -16.11
N SER A 38 33.13 -2.04 -15.03
CA SER A 38 34.42 -1.55 -14.53
C SER A 38 34.80 -2.25 -13.22
N PRO A 39 36.11 -2.46 -12.95
CA PRO A 39 36.56 -3.04 -11.69
C PRO A 39 36.24 -2.12 -10.50
N ILE A 40 35.83 -2.72 -9.38
CA ILE A 40 35.49 -2.00 -8.15
C ILE A 40 36.78 -1.64 -7.38
N GLN A 41 37.13 -0.36 -7.38
CA GLN A 41 38.29 0.22 -6.69
C GLN A 41 38.02 0.41 -5.19
N TRP A 42 37.76 -0.69 -4.48
CA TRP A 42 37.37 -0.65 -3.06
C TRP A 42 38.52 -0.28 -2.12
N ILE A 43 39.77 -0.60 -2.48
CA ILE A 43 40.95 -0.29 -1.66
C ILE A 43 41.18 1.22 -1.63
N GLU A 44 41.14 1.87 -2.79
CA GLU A 44 41.28 3.32 -2.93
C GLU A 44 40.15 4.06 -2.21
N MET A 45 38.92 3.52 -2.28
CA MET A 45 37.77 4.07 -1.58
C MET A 45 37.97 3.99 -0.06
N GLN A 46 38.41 2.85 0.48
CA GLN A 46 38.72 2.71 1.89
C GLN A 46 39.84 3.66 2.32
N ASP A 47 40.93 3.74 1.55
CA ASP A 47 42.04 4.65 1.85
C ASP A 47 41.54 6.11 1.89
N LEU A 48 40.61 6.50 1.01
CA LEU A 48 39.97 7.84 1.03
C LEU A 48 39.14 8.08 2.29
N LEU A 49 38.33 7.09 2.70
CA LEU A 49 37.52 7.17 3.92
C LEU A 49 38.39 7.29 5.18
N PHE A 50 39.44 6.47 5.29
CA PHE A 50 40.33 6.46 6.45
C PHE A 50 41.24 7.70 6.53
N SER A 51 41.75 8.17 5.38
CA SER A 51 42.76 9.24 5.34
C SER A 51 42.22 10.65 5.14
N GLN A 52 41.15 10.85 4.34
CA GLN A 52 40.65 12.20 4.01
C GLN A 52 39.39 12.57 4.78
N TYR A 53 38.43 11.63 4.88
CA TYR A 53 37.14 11.90 5.52
C TYR A 53 37.14 11.65 7.03
N HIS A 54 38.18 10.99 7.56
CA HIS A 54 38.40 10.73 8.98
C HIS A 54 37.10 10.29 9.71
N PHE A 55 36.42 9.26 9.21
CA PHE A 55 35.18 8.81 9.86
C PHE A 55 35.45 8.22 11.25
N GLU A 56 34.53 8.48 12.19
CA GLU A 56 34.52 7.86 13.52
C GLU A 56 33.65 6.60 13.55
N GLN A 57 32.59 6.55 12.75
CA GLN A 57 31.64 5.44 12.70
C GLN A 57 31.37 4.97 11.27
N LEU A 58 31.60 3.68 10.99
CA LEU A 58 31.24 3.03 9.72
C LEU A 58 30.14 2.00 9.98
N ILE A 59 29.01 2.11 9.27
CA ILE A 59 27.85 1.22 9.42
C ILE A 59 27.58 0.50 8.10
N GLU A 60 27.67 -0.83 8.09
CA GLU A 60 27.31 -1.67 6.94
C GLU A 60 25.80 -2.02 6.96
N LEU A 61 25.10 -1.67 5.88
CA LEU A 61 23.69 -2.02 5.63
C LEU A 61 23.61 -3.19 4.63
N ARG A 62 23.67 -4.42 5.15
CA ARG A 62 23.59 -5.66 4.36
C ARG A 62 23.21 -6.83 5.27
N PRO A 63 22.60 -7.92 4.74
CA PRO A 63 22.33 -9.14 5.51
C PRO A 63 23.55 -9.86 6.11
N GLY A 64 24.79 -9.41 5.87
CA GLY A 64 26.00 -9.99 6.45
C GLY A 64 27.16 -9.00 6.57
N PRO A 65 28.18 -9.27 7.42
CA PRO A 65 29.25 -8.33 7.78
C PRO A 65 30.47 -8.42 6.84
N THR A 66 30.28 -8.29 5.53
CA THR A 66 31.37 -8.47 4.56
C THR A 66 32.27 -7.24 4.50
N LEU A 67 31.69 -6.05 4.39
CA LEU A 67 32.42 -4.79 4.26
C LEU A 67 33.02 -4.34 5.60
N THR A 68 32.31 -4.55 6.72
CA THR A 68 32.85 -4.38 8.08
C THR A 68 34.12 -5.20 8.25
N GLY A 69 34.11 -6.48 7.85
CA GLY A 69 35.28 -7.36 7.93
C GLY A 69 36.47 -6.88 7.08
N MET A 70 36.22 -6.30 5.90
CA MET A 70 37.28 -5.70 5.09
C MET A 70 37.81 -4.41 5.73
N ALA A 71 36.93 -3.53 6.22
CA ALA A 71 37.32 -2.27 6.85
C ALA A 71 38.15 -2.48 8.12
N THR A 72 37.78 -3.44 8.98
CA THR A 72 38.57 -3.79 10.18
C THR A 72 39.98 -4.29 9.82
N ARG A 73 40.12 -5.07 8.73
CA ARG A 73 41.45 -5.52 8.27
C ARG A 73 42.28 -4.35 7.73
N THR A 74 41.68 -3.42 6.99
CA THR A 74 42.38 -2.25 6.45
C THR A 74 42.83 -1.30 7.56
N LEU A 75 41.96 -1.06 8.57
CA LEU A 75 42.31 -0.29 9.78
C LEU A 75 43.54 -0.89 10.45
N LYS A 76 43.49 -2.19 10.76
CA LYS A 76 44.59 -2.92 11.41
C LYS A 76 45.87 -2.95 10.58
N ALA A 77 45.77 -3.00 9.26
CA ALA A 77 46.92 -3.13 8.38
C ALA A 77 47.67 -1.81 8.13
N LYS A 78 46.96 -0.67 8.10
CA LYS A 78 47.53 0.61 7.64
C LYS A 78 47.36 1.79 8.59
N TYR A 79 46.28 1.84 9.37
CA TYR A 79 45.84 3.07 10.03
C TYR A 79 45.85 2.99 11.57
N GLU A 80 45.95 1.81 12.17
CA GLU A 80 45.96 1.59 13.63
C GLU A 80 47.03 2.44 14.34
N ALA A 81 48.29 2.39 13.90
CA ALA A 81 49.37 3.20 14.49
C ALA A 81 49.18 4.71 14.29
N SER A 82 48.53 5.12 13.20
CA SER A 82 48.24 6.53 12.93
C SER A 82 47.11 7.02 13.83
N ASP A 83 46.03 6.26 13.96
CA ASP A 83 44.87 6.59 14.78
C ASP A 83 45.24 6.61 16.28
N ASP A 84 46.05 5.65 16.74
CA ASP A 84 46.56 5.61 18.12
C ASP A 84 47.40 6.85 18.47
N SER A 85 48.21 7.33 17.52
CA SER A 85 49.09 8.50 17.73
C SER A 85 48.33 9.80 17.98
N ILE A 86 47.08 9.87 17.52
CA ILE A 86 46.18 11.03 17.67
C ILE A 86 44.97 10.72 18.56
N SER A 87 44.98 9.57 19.26
CA SER A 87 43.89 9.10 20.13
C SER A 87 42.52 9.01 19.45
N TRP A 88 42.51 8.62 18.16
CA TRP A 88 41.29 8.51 17.37
C TRP A 88 40.66 7.12 17.55
N THR A 89 39.43 7.07 18.05
CA THR A 89 38.68 5.80 18.19
C THR A 89 37.68 5.64 17.06
N ARG A 90 37.72 4.50 16.36
CA ARG A 90 36.79 4.19 15.26
C ARG A 90 35.89 3.00 15.60
N VAL A 91 34.61 3.13 15.33
CA VAL A 91 33.59 2.10 15.56
C VAL A 91 33.09 1.58 14.21
N ILE A 92 33.25 0.28 13.96
CA ILE A 92 32.86 -0.36 12.69
C ILE A 92 31.77 -1.39 12.99
N ASN A 93 30.53 -1.06 12.64
CA ASN A 93 29.33 -1.84 12.98
C ASN A 93 28.65 -2.42 11.74
N CYS A 94 27.95 -3.54 11.90
CA CYS A 94 27.10 -4.15 10.87
C CYS A 94 25.65 -4.21 11.38
N HIS A 95 24.67 -3.83 10.55
CA HIS A 95 23.24 -3.78 10.93
C HIS A 95 22.72 -5.06 11.57
N VAL A 96 23.11 -6.22 11.03
CA VAL A 96 22.65 -7.55 11.50
C VAL A 96 23.27 -7.94 12.84
N LYS A 97 24.47 -7.45 13.16
CA LYS A 97 25.19 -7.86 14.37
C LYS A 97 25.11 -6.83 15.50
N ASN A 98 25.11 -5.56 15.15
CA ASN A 98 25.21 -4.44 16.08
C ASN A 98 23.96 -3.56 16.04
N THR A 99 22.79 -4.18 15.97
CA THR A 99 21.50 -3.50 15.91
C THR A 99 21.31 -2.59 17.14
N LYS A 100 21.63 -3.09 18.33
CA LYS A 100 21.44 -2.33 19.59
C LYS A 100 22.29 -1.06 19.60
N GLU A 101 23.55 -1.14 19.19
CA GLU A 101 24.49 -0.03 19.14
C GLU A 101 24.17 0.97 18.03
N ILE A 102 23.62 0.52 16.90
CA ILE A 102 23.20 1.39 15.79
C ILE A 102 21.91 2.14 16.13
N TYR A 103 20.95 1.49 16.81
CA TYR A 103 19.69 2.11 17.21
C TYR A 103 19.77 2.80 18.57
N TYR A 104 20.96 2.87 19.19
CA TYR A 104 21.18 3.45 20.52
C TYR A 104 20.24 2.86 21.59
N GLN A 105 19.91 1.57 21.45
CA GLN A 105 19.11 0.81 22.40
C GLN A 105 20.04 0.09 23.36
N PHE A 106 20.75 0.89 24.15
CA PHE A 106 21.44 0.36 25.31
C PHE A 106 20.35 -0.06 26.30
N GLU A 107 20.32 -1.33 26.68
CA GLU A 107 19.49 -1.77 27.79
C GLU A 107 19.94 -0.95 29.00
N ASP A 108 19.02 -0.19 29.60
CA ASP A 108 19.25 0.48 30.88
C ASP A 108 19.55 -0.61 31.91
N GLU A 109 20.83 -0.93 32.07
CA GLU A 109 21.31 -1.65 33.22
C GLU A 109 21.16 -0.70 34.40
N ALA A 110 20.04 -0.92 35.09
CA ALA A 110 19.66 -0.46 36.41
C ALA A 110 20.59 0.56 37.09
N ALA A 111 19.98 1.69 37.44
CA ALA A 111 20.31 2.44 38.63
C ALA A 111 20.90 1.56 39.75
N ALA A 112 22.21 1.63 39.91
CA ALA A 112 22.91 1.25 41.13
C ALA A 112 24.01 2.27 41.38
N ALA A 113 23.83 2.98 42.49
CA ALA A 113 24.78 3.86 43.16
C ALA A 113 25.04 5.24 42.51
N ASP A 114 24.13 6.18 42.79
CA ASP A 114 24.57 7.51 43.22
C ASP A 114 25.43 7.33 44.49
N THR A 115 26.75 7.33 44.31
CA THR A 115 27.69 7.76 45.34
C THR A 115 28.30 9.08 44.90
N ASP A 116 28.03 10.08 45.72
CA ASP A 116 28.72 11.37 45.84
C ASP A 116 28.77 12.29 44.62
N ALA A 117 27.91 13.31 44.63
CA ALA A 117 28.40 14.68 44.80
C ALA A 117 27.25 15.69 45.00
N ALA A 118 27.07 16.17 46.23
CA ALA A 118 26.63 17.55 46.45
C ALA A 118 27.04 18.08 47.83
N ALA A 119 28.06 18.95 47.78
CA ALA A 119 28.22 20.19 48.52
C ALA A 119 28.24 20.20 50.07
N ASP A 120 29.37 20.67 50.57
CA ASP A 120 29.59 21.26 51.88
C ASP A 120 28.67 22.48 52.11
N SER A 121 27.86 22.40 53.19
CA SER A 121 27.48 23.38 54.24
C SER A 121 27.40 24.90 53.98
N PRO A 122 26.73 25.72 54.85
CA PRO A 122 25.76 25.41 55.93
C PRO A 122 24.52 26.34 55.99
N ALA A 123 23.49 25.93 56.74
CA ALA A 123 23.00 26.65 57.95
C ALA A 123 21.77 25.96 58.59
N THR A 124 22.04 25.26 59.70
CA THR A 124 21.34 25.24 60.99
C THR A 124 19.80 25.37 61.05
N THR A 125 19.11 24.34 61.59
CA THR A 125 18.35 24.42 62.86
C THR A 125 17.82 23.05 63.34
N ALA A 126 18.26 22.68 64.55
CA ALA A 126 17.52 22.07 65.67
C ALA A 126 16.69 20.77 65.52
N ASN A 127 17.22 19.74 66.19
CA ASN A 127 16.59 18.92 67.25
C ASN A 127 15.51 17.84 66.95
N THR A 128 15.96 16.60 67.18
CA THR A 128 15.44 15.53 68.10
C THR A 128 14.08 14.86 67.87
N ALA A 129 14.13 13.52 67.68
CA ALA A 129 13.53 12.44 68.52
C ALA A 129 12.94 11.29 67.64
N SER A 130 13.56 10.11 67.56
CA SER A 130 13.40 8.91 68.44
C SER A 130 12.23 7.96 68.08
N ILE A 131 12.52 6.86 67.35
CA ILE A 131 12.38 5.40 67.72
C ILE A 131 10.99 4.87 68.20
N PRO A 132 10.53 3.59 68.00
CA PRO A 132 11.21 2.35 67.57
C PRO A 132 10.51 1.43 66.53
N ILE A 133 11.30 0.41 66.16
CA ILE A 133 11.07 -0.88 65.48
C ILE A 133 10.15 -1.86 66.25
N ALA A 134 9.37 -2.68 65.53
CA ALA A 134 9.01 -4.10 65.79
C ALA A 134 8.05 -4.58 64.68
N ALA A 135 7.92 -5.83 64.22
CA ALA A 135 8.66 -7.09 64.29
C ALA A 135 8.06 -8.01 63.19
N ALA A 136 8.80 -9.02 62.75
CA ALA A 136 8.37 -9.98 61.74
C ALA A 136 7.16 -10.84 62.18
N VAL A 137 6.24 -11.13 61.24
CA VAL A 137 5.22 -12.19 61.37
C VAL A 137 5.15 -13.00 60.08
N VAL A 138 5.00 -14.30 60.31
CA VAL A 138 5.13 -15.48 59.45
C VAL A 138 4.13 -15.52 58.28
N ALA A 139 4.59 -16.04 57.15
CA ALA A 139 3.82 -16.27 55.93
C ALA A 139 2.62 -17.22 56.14
N PRO A 140 1.43 -16.91 55.57
CA PRO A 140 0.35 -17.88 55.46
C PRO A 140 0.57 -18.80 54.25
N ALA A 141 0.25 -20.09 54.44
CA ALA A 141 0.23 -21.13 53.41
C ALA A 141 -0.80 -20.82 52.30
N PRO A 142 -0.63 -21.33 51.07
CA PRO A 142 -1.48 -20.97 49.94
C PRO A 142 -2.91 -21.52 50.09
N SER A 143 -3.88 -20.61 49.97
CA SER A 143 -5.30 -20.91 49.82
C SER A 143 -5.59 -21.43 48.40
N SER A 144 -6.44 -22.45 48.27
CA SER A 144 -6.93 -22.99 47.01
C SER A 144 -7.80 -21.98 46.25
N GLY A 145 -7.19 -21.24 45.32
CA GLY A 145 -7.89 -20.43 44.32
C GLY A 145 -8.40 -21.27 43.13
N PRO A 146 -9.17 -20.66 42.20
CA PRO A 146 -9.61 -21.33 40.97
C PRO A 146 -8.41 -21.91 40.22
N VAL A 147 -8.61 -23.05 39.54
CA VAL A 147 -7.57 -23.74 38.74
C VAL A 147 -6.86 -22.70 37.88
N ALA A 148 -5.54 -22.59 38.04
CA ALA A 148 -4.74 -21.63 37.28
C ALA A 148 -4.95 -21.87 35.79
N SER A 149 -5.44 -20.86 35.08
CA SER A 149 -5.62 -20.91 33.62
C SER A 149 -4.27 -21.17 32.97
N ILE A 150 -4.18 -22.23 32.17
CA ILE A 150 -2.98 -22.58 31.42
C ILE A 150 -2.85 -21.61 30.23
N ALA A 151 -1.63 -21.16 29.93
CA ALA A 151 -1.37 -20.29 28.78
C ALA A 151 -1.70 -21.06 27.48
N ASP A 152 -2.58 -20.53 26.64
CA ASP A 152 -3.05 -21.21 25.43
C ASP A 152 -1.99 -21.13 24.31
N GLU A 153 -1.44 -22.27 23.90
CA GLU A 153 -0.53 -22.39 22.76
C GLU A 153 -1.28 -22.88 21.51
N PRO A 154 -1.07 -22.26 20.32
CA PRO A 154 -1.62 -22.77 19.07
C PRO A 154 -1.20 -24.22 18.79
N LEU A 155 -2.05 -24.97 18.08
CA LEU A 155 -1.73 -26.34 17.71
C LEU A 155 -0.56 -26.39 16.72
N LYS A 156 0.40 -27.27 16.99
CA LYS A 156 1.53 -27.51 16.08
C LYS A 156 1.05 -28.34 14.90
N ALA A 157 1.35 -27.91 13.68
CA ALA A 157 0.98 -28.63 12.46
C ALA A 157 1.51 -30.08 12.46
N LEU A 158 2.69 -30.30 13.06
CA LEU A 158 3.29 -31.63 13.26
C LEU A 158 2.38 -32.56 14.09
N ASP A 159 1.79 -32.06 15.17
CA ASP A 159 0.91 -32.85 16.04
C ASP A 159 -0.38 -33.21 15.33
N THR A 160 -0.98 -32.25 14.62
CA THR A 160 -2.17 -32.48 13.78
C THR A 160 -1.90 -33.50 12.69
N LEU A 161 -0.79 -33.37 11.96
CA LEU A 161 -0.33 -34.31 10.93
C LEU A 161 -0.20 -35.74 11.49
N ARG A 162 0.48 -35.87 12.63
CA ARG A 162 0.73 -37.17 13.27
C ARG A 162 -0.56 -37.83 13.73
N ILE A 163 -1.51 -37.05 14.23
CA ILE A 163 -2.82 -37.54 14.68
C ILE A 163 -3.68 -38.01 13.50
N ILE A 164 -3.69 -37.29 12.38
CA ILE A 164 -4.39 -37.71 11.15
C ILE A 164 -3.85 -39.05 10.66
N ILE A 165 -2.52 -39.19 10.59
CA ILE A 165 -1.87 -40.43 10.16
C ILE A 165 -2.17 -41.57 11.14
N ALA A 166 -2.07 -41.32 12.44
CA ALA A 166 -2.35 -42.32 13.49
C ALA A 166 -3.81 -42.82 13.43
N GLN A 167 -4.77 -41.90 13.24
CA GLN A 167 -6.18 -42.21 13.11
C GLN A 167 -6.46 -43.10 11.88
N LYS A 168 -5.87 -42.78 10.72
CA LYS A 168 -6.04 -43.58 9.50
C LYS A 168 -5.35 -44.94 9.56
N LEU A 169 -4.20 -45.03 10.20
CA LEU A 169 -3.47 -46.28 10.39
C LEU A 169 -4.00 -47.14 11.54
N LYS A 170 -4.96 -46.61 12.34
CA LYS A 170 -5.47 -47.23 13.58
C LYS A 170 -4.35 -47.63 14.54
N LYS A 171 -3.34 -46.77 14.65
CA LYS A 171 -2.19 -46.93 15.55
C LYS A 171 -2.17 -45.83 16.58
N LYS A 172 -1.46 -46.04 17.68
CA LYS A 172 -1.23 -44.98 18.66
C LYS A 172 -0.30 -43.92 18.07
N VAL A 173 -0.48 -42.67 18.49
CA VAL A 173 0.38 -41.54 18.08
C VAL A 173 1.86 -41.85 18.34
N GLU A 174 2.17 -42.48 19.47
CA GLU A 174 3.51 -42.91 19.91
C GLU A 174 4.19 -43.89 18.93
N GLU A 175 3.42 -44.70 18.20
CA GLU A 175 3.94 -45.72 17.27
C GLU A 175 4.29 -45.16 15.88
N ILE A 176 4.02 -43.87 15.63
CA ILE A 176 4.34 -43.20 14.36
C ILE A 176 5.69 -42.47 14.51
N PRO A 177 6.78 -42.99 13.91
CA PRO A 177 8.09 -42.33 13.94
C PRO A 177 8.13 -41.10 13.03
N LEU A 178 8.70 -40.00 13.55
CA LEU A 178 8.81 -38.72 12.83
C LEU A 178 9.79 -38.75 11.64
N SER A 179 10.75 -39.68 11.67
CA SER A 179 11.80 -39.81 10.65
C SER A 179 11.38 -40.57 9.40
N LYS A 180 10.22 -41.23 9.40
CA LYS A 180 9.72 -41.98 8.22
C LYS A 180 8.84 -41.09 7.36
N SER A 181 8.79 -41.37 6.07
CA SER A 181 7.84 -40.72 5.15
C SER A 181 6.46 -41.39 5.22
N ILE A 182 5.42 -40.71 4.71
CA ILE A 182 4.07 -41.28 4.58
C ILE A 182 4.11 -42.57 3.74
N LYS A 183 4.90 -42.57 2.66
CA LYS A 183 5.10 -43.71 1.76
C LYS A 183 5.66 -44.93 2.49
N ASP A 184 6.62 -44.74 3.39
CA ASP A 184 7.23 -45.82 4.18
C ASP A 184 6.29 -46.38 5.25
N LEU A 185 5.44 -45.53 5.83
CA LEU A 185 4.48 -45.93 6.88
C LEU A 185 3.33 -46.80 6.36
N ILE A 186 2.96 -46.61 5.09
CA ILE A 186 1.81 -47.28 4.45
C ILE A 186 2.21 -48.60 3.78
N GLY A 187 3.51 -48.82 3.53
CA GLY A 187 4.04 -50.08 3.01
C GLY A 187 3.52 -50.43 1.61
N GLY A 188 3.38 -49.43 0.73
CA GLY A 188 3.01 -49.64 -0.68
C GLY A 188 1.51 -49.72 -1.00
N LYS A 189 0.62 -49.51 -0.02
CA LYS A 189 -0.84 -49.38 -0.26
C LYS A 189 -1.17 -47.99 -0.83
N SER A 190 -0.98 -47.81 -2.14
CA SER A 190 -1.16 -46.52 -2.82
C SER A 190 -2.55 -45.88 -2.64
N THR A 191 -3.62 -46.68 -2.46
CA THR A 191 -4.97 -46.13 -2.16
C THR A 191 -5.00 -45.37 -0.84
N LEU A 192 -4.44 -45.94 0.23
CA LEU A 192 -4.39 -45.31 1.55
C LEU A 192 -3.49 -44.06 1.56
N GLN A 193 -2.45 -44.06 0.72
CA GLN A 193 -1.58 -42.90 0.54
C GLN A 193 -2.35 -41.72 -0.07
N ASN A 194 -3.13 -41.95 -1.14
CA ASN A 194 -3.91 -40.90 -1.77
C ASN A 194 -5.05 -40.40 -0.88
N GLU A 195 -5.63 -41.27 -0.05
CA GLU A 195 -6.60 -40.85 0.98
C GLU A 195 -5.96 -39.91 1.99
N ILE A 196 -4.79 -40.25 2.54
CA ILE A 196 -4.09 -39.39 3.52
C ILE A 196 -3.71 -38.05 2.88
N LEU A 197 -3.21 -38.03 1.64
CA LEU A 197 -2.91 -36.77 0.95
C LEU A 197 -4.16 -35.94 0.69
N GLY A 198 -5.29 -36.58 0.34
CA GLY A 198 -6.58 -35.91 0.20
C GLY A 198 -7.06 -35.29 1.52
N ASP A 199 -6.89 -36.01 2.63
CA ASP A 199 -7.24 -35.55 3.97
C ASP A 199 -6.34 -34.37 4.41
N LEU A 200 -5.05 -34.40 4.08
CA LEU A 200 -4.12 -33.28 4.37
C LEU A 200 -4.47 -32.02 3.58
N ASN A 201 -4.92 -32.15 2.33
CA ASN A 201 -5.41 -31.02 1.52
C ASN A 201 -6.70 -30.39 2.07
N LEU A 202 -7.52 -31.17 2.78
CA LEU A 202 -8.72 -30.66 3.44
C LEU A 202 -8.41 -30.01 4.79
N GLU A 203 -7.27 -30.37 5.39
CA GLU A 203 -6.84 -29.86 6.68
C GLU A 203 -6.00 -28.58 6.56
N PHE A 204 -4.99 -28.59 5.69
CA PHE A 204 -4.02 -27.51 5.55
C PHE A 204 -4.28 -26.68 4.29
N VAL A 205 -3.93 -25.38 4.31
CA VAL A 205 -4.16 -24.44 3.20
C VAL A 205 -3.30 -24.79 1.97
N SER A 206 -2.11 -25.32 2.18
CA SER A 206 -1.17 -25.70 1.13
C SER A 206 -0.35 -26.90 1.56
N THR A 207 -0.38 -27.98 0.78
CA THR A 207 0.50 -29.14 0.97
C THR A 207 1.70 -29.07 0.01
N PRO A 208 2.93 -29.33 0.46
CA PRO A 208 4.11 -29.33 -0.40
C PRO A 208 4.02 -30.32 -1.57
N GLU A 209 4.62 -29.98 -2.72
CA GLU A 209 4.79 -30.93 -3.82
C GLU A 209 5.66 -32.11 -3.37
N LYS A 210 5.17 -33.35 -3.59
CA LYS A 210 5.77 -34.61 -3.12
C LYS A 210 5.87 -34.75 -1.59
N GLY A 211 4.92 -34.19 -0.85
CA GLY A 211 4.84 -34.33 0.60
C GLY A 211 4.83 -35.78 1.11
N GLU A 212 4.46 -36.75 0.27
CA GLU A 212 4.49 -38.18 0.60
C GLU A 212 5.89 -38.80 0.76
N GLU A 213 6.93 -38.18 0.17
CA GLU A 213 8.32 -38.65 0.21
C GLU A 213 9.14 -37.97 1.30
N LEU A 214 8.66 -36.85 1.83
CA LEU A 214 9.31 -36.12 2.91
C LEU A 214 9.13 -36.85 4.25
N PRO A 215 10.14 -36.83 5.13
CA PRO A 215 9.98 -37.22 6.52
C PRO A 215 8.88 -36.38 7.19
N LEU A 216 8.14 -36.96 8.15
CA LEU A 216 7.04 -36.25 8.81
C LEU A 216 7.47 -34.95 9.52
N ASP A 217 8.71 -34.86 9.99
CA ASP A 217 9.26 -33.66 10.64
C ASP A 217 9.44 -32.49 9.66
N GLU A 218 10.01 -32.77 8.49
CA GLU A 218 10.17 -31.79 7.40
C GLU A 218 8.82 -31.43 6.78
N LEU A 219 7.93 -32.42 6.64
CA LEU A 219 6.57 -32.21 6.16
C LEU A 219 5.77 -31.33 7.13
N GLY A 220 5.85 -31.61 8.45
CA GLY A 220 5.19 -30.81 9.48
C GLY A 220 5.71 -29.37 9.55
N SER A 221 7.02 -29.18 9.39
CA SER A 221 7.63 -27.84 9.30
C SER A 221 7.15 -27.08 8.07
N SER A 222 7.03 -27.76 6.93
CA SER A 222 6.52 -27.17 5.70
C SER A 222 5.03 -26.82 5.80
N LEU A 223 4.22 -27.70 6.39
CA LEU A 223 2.78 -27.48 6.63
C LEU A 223 2.51 -26.38 7.67
N SER A 224 3.46 -26.10 8.57
CA SER A 224 3.37 -24.97 9.50
C SER A 224 3.40 -23.62 8.78
N THR A 225 3.87 -23.56 7.52
CA THR A 225 3.94 -22.33 6.73
C THR A 225 2.54 -21.97 6.22
N GLY A 226 1.85 -21.08 6.94
CA GLY A 226 0.48 -20.65 6.62
C GLY A 226 -0.61 -21.36 7.42
N ASP A 227 -0.24 -22.21 8.39
CA ASP A 227 -1.18 -22.76 9.36
C ASP A 227 -1.53 -21.70 10.42
N SER A 228 -2.81 -21.62 10.74
CA SER A 228 -3.34 -20.72 11.78
C SER A 228 -3.36 -21.37 13.17
N GLY A 229 -3.01 -22.65 13.27
CA GLY A 229 -3.12 -23.45 14.49
C GLY A 229 -4.56 -23.80 14.86
N ALA A 230 -5.49 -23.61 13.92
CA ALA A 230 -6.90 -23.96 14.03
C ALA A 230 -7.19 -25.31 13.37
N LEU A 231 -8.29 -25.96 13.78
CA LEU A 231 -8.73 -27.22 13.16
C LEU A 231 -9.22 -26.97 11.73
N GLY A 232 -8.74 -27.78 10.79
CA GLY A 232 -9.18 -27.77 9.40
C GLY A 232 -10.53 -28.48 9.20
N LYS A 233 -10.99 -28.56 7.95
CA LYS A 233 -12.30 -29.15 7.62
C LYS A 233 -12.37 -30.63 7.95
N HIS A 234 -11.27 -31.35 7.72
CA HIS A 234 -11.21 -32.80 7.93
C HIS A 234 -11.27 -33.16 9.41
N THR A 235 -10.38 -32.59 10.25
CA THR A 235 -10.36 -32.88 11.70
C THR A 235 -11.63 -32.37 12.41
N THR A 236 -12.15 -31.20 12.02
CA THR A 236 -13.42 -30.68 12.55
C THR A 236 -14.60 -31.62 12.24
N GLY A 237 -14.63 -32.17 11.02
CA GLY A 237 -15.63 -33.17 10.61
C GLY A 237 -15.51 -34.46 11.42
N LEU A 238 -14.29 -34.99 11.59
CA LEU A 238 -14.03 -36.20 12.38
C LEU A 238 -14.40 -36.03 13.86
N ILE A 239 -14.05 -34.90 14.47
CA ILE A 239 -14.40 -34.60 15.86
C ILE A 239 -15.92 -34.53 16.00
N SER A 240 -16.60 -33.86 15.07
CA SER A 240 -18.07 -33.77 15.08
C SER A 240 -18.73 -35.15 14.98
N HIS A 241 -18.19 -36.04 14.14
CA HIS A 241 -18.65 -37.42 14.00
C HIS A 241 -18.37 -38.26 15.25
N LEU A 242 -17.18 -38.13 15.85
CA LEU A 242 -16.81 -38.80 17.10
C LEU A 242 -17.77 -38.42 18.23
N ILE A 243 -17.95 -37.12 18.46
CA ILE A 243 -18.84 -36.62 19.52
C ILE A 243 -20.28 -37.03 19.23
N GLY A 244 -20.80 -36.74 18.03
CA GLY A 244 -22.18 -37.08 17.68
C GLY A 244 -22.50 -38.59 17.71
N GLY A 245 -21.51 -39.46 17.52
CA GLY A 245 -21.70 -40.91 17.47
C GLY A 245 -21.38 -41.66 18.77
N LYS A 246 -20.54 -41.11 19.65
CA LYS A 246 -20.00 -41.84 20.81
C LYS A 246 -20.33 -41.22 22.17
N THR A 247 -20.70 -39.94 22.24
CA THR A 247 -21.04 -39.29 23.51
C THR A 247 -22.55 -39.33 23.77
N PRO A 248 -22.96 -39.32 25.05
CA PRO A 248 -24.38 -39.35 25.41
C PRO A 248 -25.11 -38.07 24.95
N GLY A 249 -26.41 -38.20 24.69
CA GLY A 249 -27.26 -37.07 24.30
C GLY A 249 -27.21 -35.92 25.32
N GLY A 250 -26.95 -34.70 24.82
CA GLY A 250 -26.74 -33.50 25.66
C GLY A 250 -25.26 -33.15 25.88
N PHE A 251 -24.33 -34.10 25.70
CA PHE A 251 -22.89 -33.87 25.82
C PHE A 251 -22.27 -33.48 24.46
N ASN A 252 -22.62 -32.27 24.01
CA ASN A 252 -22.15 -31.69 22.74
C ASN A 252 -20.75 -31.06 22.85
N LEU A 253 -20.17 -30.66 21.72
CA LEU A 253 -18.83 -30.06 21.65
C LEU A 253 -18.67 -28.82 22.56
N SER A 254 -19.72 -28.00 22.69
CA SER A 254 -19.70 -26.83 23.56
C SER A 254 -19.68 -27.22 25.03
N THR A 255 -20.44 -28.24 25.42
CA THR A 255 -20.42 -28.80 26.79
C THR A 255 -19.06 -29.39 27.13
N ILE A 256 -18.42 -30.08 26.17
CA ILE A 256 -17.07 -30.63 26.33
C ILE A 256 -16.04 -29.51 26.54
N LYS A 257 -16.03 -28.49 25.68
CA LYS A 257 -15.12 -27.34 25.82
C LYS A 257 -15.35 -26.60 27.14
N ALA A 258 -16.61 -26.41 27.54
CA ALA A 258 -16.94 -25.82 28.83
C ALA A 258 -16.43 -26.67 30.03
N TYR A 259 -16.51 -28.00 29.94
CA TYR A 259 -15.95 -28.90 30.94
C TYR A 259 -14.41 -28.81 31.00
N LEU A 260 -13.73 -28.79 29.85
CA LEU A 260 -12.26 -28.67 29.77
C LEU A 260 -11.77 -27.34 30.36
N THR A 261 -12.46 -26.23 30.06
CA THR A 261 -12.12 -24.92 30.62
C THR A 261 -12.45 -24.83 32.11
N LYS A 262 -13.63 -25.31 32.54
CA LYS A 262 -14.07 -25.19 33.95
C LYS A 262 -13.28 -26.11 34.90
N THR A 263 -13.05 -27.36 34.51
CA THR A 263 -12.43 -28.37 35.38
C THR A 263 -10.91 -28.33 35.33
N TRP A 264 -10.35 -28.11 34.13
CA TRP A 264 -8.91 -28.25 33.87
C TRP A 264 -8.21 -26.94 33.48
N GLY A 265 -8.95 -25.83 33.34
CA GLY A 265 -8.36 -24.53 32.99
C GLY A 265 -7.75 -24.48 31.58
N LEU A 266 -8.18 -25.37 30.68
CA LEU A 266 -7.65 -25.46 29.32
C LEU A 266 -8.29 -24.41 28.40
N GLY A 267 -7.45 -23.68 27.68
CA GLY A 267 -7.86 -22.73 26.65
C GLY A 267 -8.45 -23.40 25.40
N PRO A 268 -9.00 -22.60 24.46
CA PRO A 268 -9.61 -23.11 23.23
C PRO A 268 -8.67 -23.95 22.36
N SER A 269 -7.39 -23.58 22.26
CA SER A 269 -6.41 -24.26 21.40
C SER A 269 -6.01 -25.60 22.03
N HIS A 270 -5.74 -25.63 23.33
CA HIS A 270 -5.51 -26.89 24.05
C HIS A 270 -6.74 -27.80 24.06
N SER A 271 -7.95 -27.23 24.16
CA SER A 271 -9.19 -28.01 24.06
C SER A 271 -9.31 -28.71 22.70
N ASN A 272 -8.93 -28.04 21.62
CA ASN A 272 -8.87 -28.64 20.29
C ASN A 272 -7.78 -29.73 20.21
N GLY A 273 -6.63 -29.53 20.86
CA GLY A 273 -5.56 -30.54 20.94
C GLY A 273 -5.96 -31.82 21.67
N VAL A 274 -6.69 -31.68 22.79
CA VAL A 274 -7.26 -32.81 23.54
C VAL A 274 -8.26 -33.58 22.66
N LEU A 275 -9.12 -32.86 21.94
CA LEU A 275 -10.11 -33.48 21.04
C LEU A 275 -9.46 -34.17 19.85
N LEU A 276 -8.40 -33.59 19.27
CA LEU A 276 -7.57 -34.20 18.25
C LEU A 276 -6.98 -35.52 18.73
N LEU A 277 -6.35 -35.53 19.92
CA LEU A 277 -5.80 -36.76 20.49
C LEU A 277 -6.92 -37.79 20.75
N GLY A 278 -8.10 -37.33 21.16
CA GLY A 278 -9.30 -38.15 21.34
C GLY A 278 -9.74 -38.93 20.09
N LEU A 279 -9.43 -38.45 18.87
CA LEU A 279 -9.67 -39.19 17.63
C LEU A 279 -8.89 -40.51 17.54
N THR A 280 -7.75 -40.60 18.24
CA THR A 280 -6.91 -41.81 18.24
C THR A 280 -7.28 -42.81 19.33
N VAL A 281 -8.06 -42.37 20.33
CA VAL A 281 -8.53 -43.17 21.48
C VAL A 281 -10.05 -43.20 21.51
N GLU A 282 -10.64 -43.54 20.36
CA GLU A 282 -12.10 -43.64 20.21
C GLU A 282 -12.66 -44.77 21.09
N PRO A 283 -13.72 -44.51 21.88
CA PRO A 283 -14.34 -45.56 22.67
C PRO A 283 -15.04 -46.59 21.74
N PRO A 284 -14.84 -47.89 21.96
CA PRO A 284 -15.34 -48.94 21.06
C PRO A 284 -16.87 -49.01 21.03
N LYS A 285 -17.51 -48.59 22.12
CA LYS A 285 -18.97 -48.51 22.27
C LYS A 285 -19.38 -47.09 22.64
N HIS A 286 -20.62 -46.76 22.34
CA HIS A 286 -21.24 -45.51 22.78
C HIS A 286 -21.23 -45.42 24.31
N LEU A 287 -20.88 -44.25 24.85
CA LEU A 287 -20.80 -43.99 26.29
C LEU A 287 -22.21 -43.76 26.86
N GLY A 288 -22.58 -44.48 27.91
CA GLY A 288 -23.96 -44.52 28.41
C GLY A 288 -24.33 -43.33 29.31
N SER A 289 -23.35 -42.68 29.93
CA SER A 289 -23.57 -41.59 30.87
C SER A 289 -22.55 -40.47 30.71
N GLU A 290 -22.90 -39.27 31.19
CA GLU A 290 -21.99 -38.11 31.20
C GLU A 290 -20.75 -38.38 32.07
N ALA A 291 -20.87 -39.16 33.14
CA ALA A 291 -19.75 -39.53 34.00
C ALA A 291 -18.73 -40.42 33.28
N GLU A 292 -19.18 -41.36 32.46
CA GLU A 292 -18.31 -42.17 31.60
C GLU A 292 -17.60 -41.31 30.55
N ALA A 293 -18.30 -40.34 29.95
CA ALA A 293 -17.73 -39.39 29.00
C ALA A 293 -16.65 -38.49 29.61
N LYS A 294 -16.87 -38.01 30.84
CA LYS A 294 -15.86 -37.24 31.60
C LYS A 294 -14.64 -38.10 31.92
N THR A 295 -14.85 -39.32 32.40
CA THR A 295 -13.75 -40.25 32.72
C THR A 295 -12.90 -40.56 31.49
N TRP A 296 -13.53 -40.75 30.33
CA TRP A 296 -12.82 -40.93 29.05
C TRP A 296 -12.04 -39.67 28.65
N LEU A 297 -12.64 -38.48 28.77
CA LEU A 297 -11.95 -37.21 28.51
C LEU A 297 -10.76 -36.99 29.46
N ASP A 298 -10.93 -37.25 30.75
CA ASP A 298 -9.88 -37.08 31.76
C ASP A 298 -8.68 -37.99 31.48
N ALA A 299 -8.92 -39.21 30.97
CA ALA A 299 -7.86 -40.10 30.51
C ALA A 299 -7.09 -39.54 29.30
N ILE A 300 -7.77 -38.88 28.36
CA ILE A 300 -7.15 -38.23 27.20
C ILE A 300 -6.39 -36.97 27.62
N ILE A 301 -6.94 -36.16 28.54
CA ILE A 301 -6.29 -34.96 29.07
C ILE A 301 -4.97 -35.34 29.74
N ALA A 302 -4.95 -36.41 30.53
CA ALA A 302 -3.73 -36.93 31.15
C ALA A 302 -2.69 -37.42 30.13
N ALA A 303 -3.11 -37.90 28.96
CA ALA A 303 -2.22 -38.27 27.87
C ALA A 303 -1.70 -37.02 27.12
N TYR A 304 -2.59 -36.08 26.82
CA TYR A 304 -2.26 -34.81 26.15
C TYR A 304 -1.30 -33.96 26.98
N ALA A 305 -1.54 -33.84 28.29
CA ALA A 305 -0.67 -33.09 29.18
C ALA A 305 0.76 -33.65 29.26
N ARG A 306 0.90 -34.99 29.20
CA ARG A 306 2.21 -35.64 29.10
C ARG A 306 2.91 -35.33 27.78
N GLN A 307 2.18 -35.24 26.67
CA GLN A 307 2.73 -34.91 25.36
C GLN A 307 3.09 -33.42 25.23
N ALA A 308 2.26 -32.54 25.80
CA ALA A 308 2.43 -31.09 25.74
C ALA A 308 3.35 -30.51 26.85
N GLY A 309 3.77 -31.33 27.82
CA GLY A 309 4.59 -30.88 28.95
C GLY A 309 3.83 -30.01 29.97
N ILE A 310 2.51 -30.11 30.01
CA ILE A 310 1.64 -29.30 30.87
C ILE A 310 1.47 -30.01 32.23
N SER A 311 1.74 -29.29 33.32
CA SER A 311 1.47 -29.80 34.67
C SER A 311 -0.01 -29.63 35.03
N LEU A 312 -0.77 -30.73 35.04
CA LEU A 312 -2.18 -30.71 35.42
C LEU A 312 -2.32 -30.59 36.94
N LEU A 313 -2.86 -29.46 37.41
CA LEU A 313 -3.39 -29.36 38.76
C LEU A 313 -4.87 -29.72 38.71
N SER A 314 -5.19 -30.99 38.99
CA SER A 314 -6.58 -31.35 39.29
C SER A 314 -6.95 -30.64 40.59
N GLY A 315 -7.91 -29.73 40.55
CA GLY A 315 -8.52 -29.19 41.77
C GLY A 315 -9.12 -30.36 42.55
N ALA A 316 -8.39 -30.89 43.53
CA ALA A 316 -8.93 -31.91 44.41
C ALA A 316 -10.10 -31.27 45.17
N THR A 317 -11.32 -31.76 44.94
CA THR A 317 -12.45 -31.50 45.82
C THR A 317 -12.16 -32.21 47.15
N SER A 318 -11.41 -31.54 48.03
CA SER A 318 -11.29 -31.95 49.42
C SER A 318 -12.66 -31.73 50.08
N GLY A 319 -13.34 -32.84 50.39
CA GLY A 319 -14.51 -32.84 51.25
C GLY A 319 -14.13 -32.36 52.65
N GLY A 320 -14.17 -31.05 52.87
CA GLY A 320 -14.06 -30.42 54.17
C GLY A 320 -15.38 -30.53 54.90
N GLY A 321 -15.55 -31.59 55.70
CA GLY A 321 -16.59 -31.64 56.72
C GLY A 321 -16.29 -30.65 57.85
N GLY A 322 -17.21 -29.72 58.12
CA GLY A 322 -17.13 -28.79 59.24
C GLY A 322 -18.39 -27.95 59.32
N GLY A 323 -19.21 -28.21 60.34
CA GLY A 323 -20.58 -27.71 60.46
C GLY A 323 -20.73 -26.22 60.77
N GLY A 324 -21.95 -25.74 60.52
CA GLY A 324 -22.43 -24.42 60.91
C GLY A 324 -23.80 -24.16 60.28
N GLY A 325 -24.86 -24.20 61.07
CA GLY A 325 -26.24 -24.06 60.61
C GLY A 325 -26.51 -22.71 59.94
N GLY A 326 -26.85 -22.77 58.66
CA GLY A 326 -27.42 -21.70 57.86
C GLY A 326 -27.64 -22.27 56.47
N THR A 327 -28.86 -22.19 55.94
CA THR A 327 -29.20 -22.65 54.58
C THR A 327 -28.50 -21.74 53.57
N VAL A 328 -27.20 -21.98 53.33
CA VAL A 328 -26.44 -21.33 52.28
C VAL A 328 -26.79 -22.05 50.99
N ILE A 329 -27.59 -21.41 50.14
CA ILE A 329 -27.94 -21.93 48.81
C ILE A 329 -26.63 -22.12 48.03
N ASN A 330 -26.40 -23.34 47.54
CA ASN A 330 -25.26 -23.64 46.69
C ASN A 330 -25.40 -22.84 45.38
N SER A 331 -24.48 -21.90 45.13
CA SER A 331 -24.51 -20.99 43.98
C SER A 331 -24.61 -21.75 42.64
N GLU A 332 -24.00 -22.93 42.53
CA GLU A 332 -24.10 -23.75 41.32
C GLU A 332 -25.49 -24.36 41.14
N GLU A 333 -26.12 -24.83 42.21
CA GLU A 333 -27.49 -25.34 42.17
C GLU A 333 -28.51 -24.22 41.89
N PHE A 334 -28.25 -23.01 42.40
CA PHE A 334 -29.05 -21.84 42.09
C PHE A 334 -28.97 -21.44 40.62
N ILE A 335 -27.77 -21.46 40.02
CA ILE A 335 -27.61 -21.19 38.58
C ILE A 335 -28.30 -22.27 37.75
N LYS A 336 -28.17 -23.55 38.12
CA LYS A 336 -28.92 -24.64 37.45
C LYS A 336 -30.43 -24.42 37.53
N PHE A 337 -30.93 -24.09 38.71
CA PHE A 337 -32.35 -23.77 38.90
C PHE A 337 -32.79 -22.56 38.04
N GLN A 338 -31.96 -21.52 37.95
CA GLN A 338 -32.23 -20.37 37.08
C GLN A 338 -32.27 -20.76 35.60
N VAL A 339 -31.35 -21.62 35.13
CA VAL A 339 -31.37 -22.15 33.76
C VAL A 339 -32.65 -22.95 33.50
N GLU A 340 -33.05 -23.84 34.42
CA GLU A 340 -34.30 -24.59 34.30
C GLU A 340 -35.53 -23.67 34.25
N GLN A 341 -35.56 -22.62 35.07
CA GLN A 341 -36.63 -21.60 35.04
C GLN A 341 -36.66 -20.85 33.69
N HIS A 342 -35.49 -20.49 33.15
CA HIS A 342 -35.40 -19.85 31.83
C HIS A 342 -35.82 -20.79 30.70
N GLU A 343 -35.47 -22.07 30.78
CA GLU A 343 -35.93 -23.08 29.82
C GLU A 343 -37.44 -23.26 29.87
N PHE A 344 -38.01 -23.36 31.08
CA PHE A 344 -39.45 -23.40 31.27
C PHE A 344 -40.15 -22.18 30.66
N THR A 345 -39.61 -20.98 30.91
CA THR A 345 -40.11 -19.73 30.33
C THR A 345 -40.01 -19.75 28.79
N ARG A 346 -38.89 -20.21 28.23
CA ARG A 346 -38.72 -20.35 26.77
C ARG A 346 -39.72 -21.31 26.16
N CYS A 347 -40.01 -22.44 26.83
CA CYS A 347 -41.03 -23.39 26.39
C CYS A 347 -42.43 -22.75 26.37
N GLN A 348 -42.79 -21.98 27.40
CA GLN A 348 -44.06 -21.23 27.42
C GLN A 348 -44.13 -20.20 26.29
N VAL A 349 -43.07 -19.42 26.06
CA VAL A 349 -43.02 -18.44 24.96
C VAL A 349 -43.19 -19.13 23.61
N LYS A 350 -42.50 -20.24 23.37
CA LYS A 350 -42.65 -21.03 22.13
C LYS A 350 -44.08 -21.53 21.95
N LEU A 351 -44.72 -22.01 23.01
CA LEU A 351 -46.12 -22.45 22.97
C LEU A 351 -47.07 -21.30 22.60
N TYR A 352 -46.91 -20.12 23.22
CA TYR A 352 -47.71 -18.95 22.89
C TYR A 352 -47.47 -18.45 21.45
N MET A 353 -46.22 -18.46 20.98
CA MET A 353 -45.89 -18.12 19.59
C MET A 353 -46.54 -19.07 18.60
N HIS A 354 -46.51 -20.38 18.87
CA HIS A 354 -47.19 -21.38 18.05
C HIS A 354 -48.72 -21.21 18.08
N TYR A 355 -49.31 -20.90 19.23
CA TYR A 355 -50.75 -20.64 19.33
C TYR A 355 -51.19 -19.39 18.54
N LEU A 356 -50.33 -18.37 18.49
CA LEU A 356 -50.56 -17.13 17.75
C LEU A 356 -50.13 -17.20 16.27
N ASP A 357 -49.64 -18.35 15.81
CA ASP A 357 -49.08 -18.56 14.46
C ASP A 357 -47.99 -17.55 14.09
N LEU A 358 -47.17 -17.18 15.08
CA LEU A 358 -46.05 -16.25 14.92
C LEU A 358 -44.75 -17.04 14.79
N ASP A 359 -44.08 -16.93 13.65
CA ASP A 359 -42.74 -17.48 13.45
C ASP A 359 -41.67 -16.52 14.03
N PRO A 360 -40.96 -16.91 15.11
CA PRO A 360 -39.91 -16.09 15.71
C PRO A 360 -38.69 -15.92 14.80
N CYS A 361 -38.49 -16.83 13.84
CA CYS A 361 -37.31 -16.86 12.98
C CYS A 361 -37.52 -16.14 11.65
N LYS A 362 -38.75 -15.73 11.31
CA LYS A 362 -39.08 -15.08 10.03
C LYS A 362 -38.20 -13.87 9.72
N GLY A 363 -37.94 -13.03 10.72
CA GLY A 363 -37.07 -11.86 10.57
C GLY A 363 -35.62 -12.25 10.25
N ALA A 364 -35.09 -13.26 10.93
CA ALA A 364 -33.76 -13.79 10.69
C ALA A 364 -33.65 -14.45 9.31
N HIS A 365 -34.67 -15.22 8.88
CA HIS A 365 -34.70 -15.82 7.55
C HIS A 365 -34.72 -14.77 6.44
N THR A 366 -35.53 -13.72 6.60
CA THR A 366 -35.59 -12.61 5.64
C THR A 366 -34.24 -11.89 5.59
N ALA A 367 -33.65 -11.55 6.74
CA ALA A 367 -32.34 -10.92 6.79
C ALA A 367 -31.24 -11.80 6.17
N ASN A 368 -31.30 -13.11 6.34
CA ASN A 368 -30.34 -14.03 5.73
C ASN A 368 -30.53 -14.11 4.21
N SER A 369 -31.77 -14.14 3.72
CA SER A 369 -32.08 -14.06 2.29
C SER A 369 -31.57 -12.76 1.66
N GLU A 370 -31.76 -11.62 2.33
CA GLU A 370 -31.25 -10.33 1.87
C GLU A 370 -29.72 -10.29 1.85
N LYS A 371 -29.04 -10.91 2.82
CA LYS A 371 -27.57 -11.04 2.79
C LYS A 371 -27.09 -11.80 1.56
N TYR A 372 -27.74 -12.91 1.20
CA TYR A 372 -27.40 -13.64 -0.02
C TYR A 372 -27.64 -12.80 -1.29
N ASN A 373 -28.74 -12.04 -1.33
CA ASN A 373 -29.03 -11.14 -2.44
C ASN A 373 -27.99 -10.01 -2.56
N MET A 374 -27.61 -9.40 -1.44
CA MET A 374 -26.56 -8.37 -1.41
C MET A 374 -25.22 -8.93 -1.90
N GLN A 375 -24.83 -10.12 -1.44
CA GLN A 375 -23.59 -10.75 -1.90
C GLN A 375 -23.63 -11.01 -3.41
N ALA A 376 -24.73 -11.56 -3.93
CA ALA A 376 -24.89 -11.80 -5.36
C ALA A 376 -24.87 -10.51 -6.20
N LEU A 377 -25.37 -9.39 -5.66
CA LEU A 377 -25.28 -8.09 -6.32
C LEU A 377 -23.86 -7.52 -6.26
N GLN A 378 -23.18 -7.67 -5.13
CA GLN A 378 -21.80 -7.26 -4.96
C GLN A 378 -20.89 -8.02 -5.94
N ASP A 379 -21.05 -9.34 -6.07
CA ASP A 379 -20.26 -10.14 -7.00
C ASP A 379 -20.43 -9.67 -8.46
N LYS A 380 -21.63 -9.21 -8.84
CA LYS A 380 -21.89 -8.61 -10.17
C LYS A 380 -21.21 -7.26 -10.33
N LEU A 381 -21.27 -6.40 -9.31
CA LEU A 381 -20.57 -5.11 -9.32
C LEU A 381 -19.06 -5.30 -9.39
N ASP A 382 -18.52 -6.25 -8.64
CA ASP A 382 -17.10 -6.59 -8.65
C ASP A 382 -16.66 -7.17 -9.99
N ALA A 383 -17.53 -7.94 -10.66
CA ALA A 383 -17.27 -8.40 -12.03
C ALA A 383 -17.19 -7.24 -13.02
N ILE A 384 -18.11 -6.28 -12.95
CA ILE A 384 -18.09 -5.06 -13.77
C ILE A 384 -16.84 -4.23 -13.47
N ASN A 385 -16.48 -4.09 -12.19
CA ASN A 385 -15.31 -3.33 -11.80
C ASN A 385 -14.01 -4.01 -12.26
N ARG A 386 -13.92 -5.34 -12.18
CA ARG A 386 -12.76 -6.09 -12.68
C ARG A 386 -12.58 -5.96 -14.19
N GLU A 387 -13.67 -5.88 -14.95
CA GLU A 387 -13.63 -5.75 -16.41
C GLU A 387 -13.26 -4.34 -16.86
N HIS A 388 -13.85 -3.30 -16.25
CA HIS A 388 -13.72 -1.93 -16.72
C HIS A 388 -12.71 -1.08 -15.94
N GLY A 389 -12.44 -1.44 -14.69
CA GLY A 389 -11.60 -0.69 -13.76
C GLY A 389 -12.27 0.57 -13.19
N ASP A 390 -11.76 1.02 -12.05
CA ASP A 390 -12.33 2.13 -11.30
C ASP A 390 -12.37 3.46 -12.08
N ALA A 391 -11.33 3.73 -12.88
CA ALA A 391 -11.23 4.98 -13.64
C ALA A 391 -12.36 5.12 -14.68
N TYR A 392 -12.72 4.02 -15.34
CA TYR A 392 -13.82 4.01 -16.31
C TYR A 392 -15.16 4.17 -15.60
N ILE A 393 -15.42 3.39 -14.55
CA ILE A 393 -16.69 3.41 -13.80
C ILE A 393 -16.95 4.79 -13.17
N ASN A 394 -15.90 5.44 -12.67
CA ASN A 394 -16.00 6.81 -12.15
C ASN A 394 -16.14 7.84 -13.29
N GLY A 395 -15.54 7.61 -14.45
CA GLY A 395 -15.58 8.51 -15.61
C GLY A 395 -16.91 8.53 -16.36
N ILE A 396 -17.64 7.40 -16.41
CA ILE A 396 -18.93 7.31 -17.13
C ILE A 396 -20.12 7.88 -16.35
N GLN A 397 -19.89 8.42 -15.15
CA GLN A 397 -20.97 8.98 -14.34
C GLN A 397 -21.62 10.17 -15.07
N PRO A 398 -22.96 10.23 -15.12
CA PRO A 398 -23.65 11.27 -15.86
C PRO A 398 -23.44 12.65 -15.22
N ILE A 399 -22.74 13.55 -15.91
CA ILE A 399 -22.46 14.92 -15.44
C ILE A 399 -23.49 15.95 -15.89
N PHE A 400 -24.21 15.68 -16.99
CA PHE A 400 -25.14 16.64 -17.58
C PHE A 400 -26.38 16.85 -16.69
N LYS A 401 -26.68 18.11 -16.38
CA LYS A 401 -27.88 18.51 -15.62
C LYS A 401 -28.51 19.73 -16.31
N PRO A 402 -29.76 19.65 -16.80
CA PRO A 402 -30.42 20.78 -17.47
C PRO A 402 -30.44 22.07 -16.64
N LEU A 403 -30.61 21.96 -15.32
CA LEU A 403 -30.61 23.09 -14.38
C LEU A 403 -29.23 23.77 -14.23
N LYS A 404 -28.14 23.14 -14.69
CA LYS A 404 -26.80 23.72 -14.72
C LYS A 404 -26.47 24.40 -16.06
N ALA A 405 -27.36 24.32 -17.05
CA ALA A 405 -27.19 25.06 -18.29
C ALA A 405 -27.11 26.56 -17.99
N ARG A 406 -26.15 27.24 -18.62
CA ARG A 406 -25.96 28.69 -18.52
C ARG A 406 -26.22 29.27 -19.90
N HIS A 407 -27.16 30.20 -19.96
CA HIS A 407 -27.49 30.95 -21.16
C HIS A 407 -26.95 32.37 -20.97
N PHE A 408 -26.04 32.78 -21.86
CA PHE A 408 -25.48 34.13 -21.86
C PHE A 408 -26.00 34.85 -23.11
N ASP A 409 -27.03 35.69 -22.93
CA ASP A 409 -27.79 36.34 -24.02
C ASP A 409 -27.77 37.88 -23.92
N SER A 410 -27.30 38.44 -22.81
CA SER A 410 -27.35 39.87 -22.51
C SER A 410 -26.25 40.71 -23.18
N SER A 411 -25.97 40.49 -24.47
CA SER A 411 -24.92 41.20 -25.23
C SER A 411 -25.12 42.73 -25.26
N TRP A 412 -26.37 43.17 -25.33
CA TRP A 412 -26.80 44.58 -25.29
C TRP A 412 -26.35 45.32 -24.01
N ASN A 413 -26.19 44.60 -22.89
CA ASN A 413 -25.68 45.19 -21.65
C ASN A 413 -24.15 45.23 -21.64
N TRP A 414 -23.52 44.11 -22.02
CA TRP A 414 -22.06 43.99 -22.03
C TRP A 414 -21.41 45.00 -22.97
N VAL A 415 -22.02 45.30 -24.12
CA VAL A 415 -21.48 46.30 -25.04
C VAL A 415 -21.45 47.72 -24.45
N ARG A 416 -22.45 48.10 -23.65
CA ARG A 416 -22.48 49.41 -22.96
C ARG A 416 -21.42 49.49 -21.87
N GLN A 417 -21.23 48.40 -21.14
CA GLN A 417 -20.18 48.28 -20.15
C GLN A 417 -18.79 48.36 -20.80
N ASP A 418 -18.55 47.59 -21.86
CA ASP A 418 -17.26 47.58 -22.58
C ASP A 418 -16.95 48.95 -23.20
N ALA A 419 -17.95 49.61 -23.78
CA ALA A 419 -17.80 50.97 -24.31
C ALA A 419 -17.41 51.98 -23.23
N LEU A 420 -18.02 51.88 -22.03
CA LEU A 420 -17.71 52.77 -20.91
C LEU A 420 -16.35 52.48 -20.28
N ILE A 421 -15.96 51.20 -20.15
CA ILE A 421 -14.62 50.81 -19.69
C ILE A 421 -13.57 51.37 -20.64
N MET A 422 -13.74 51.14 -21.94
CA MET A 422 -12.81 51.68 -22.96
C MET A 422 -12.77 53.21 -22.95
N TRP A 423 -13.90 53.88 -22.75
CA TRP A 423 -13.96 55.33 -22.61
C TRP A 423 -13.08 55.84 -21.46
N TYR A 424 -13.19 55.23 -20.27
CA TYR A 424 -12.35 55.60 -19.13
C TYR A 424 -10.89 55.21 -19.32
N ASP A 425 -10.61 54.06 -19.93
CA ASP A 425 -9.25 53.62 -20.24
C ASP A 425 -8.50 54.61 -21.14
N ILE A 426 -9.20 55.23 -22.10
CA ILE A 426 -8.67 56.31 -22.95
C ILE A 426 -8.45 57.58 -22.12
N LEU A 427 -9.43 57.99 -21.30
CA LEU A 427 -9.33 59.22 -20.50
C LEU A 427 -8.21 59.18 -19.45
N TYR A 428 -7.99 58.03 -18.82
CA TYR A 428 -6.93 57.84 -17.82
C TYR A 428 -5.57 57.49 -18.44
N GLY A 429 -5.49 57.37 -19.78
CA GLY A 429 -4.24 57.07 -20.48
C GLY A 429 -3.71 55.64 -20.22
N CYS A 430 -4.58 54.74 -19.76
CA CYS A 430 -4.25 53.33 -19.60
C CYS A 430 -3.98 52.64 -20.94
N ILE A 431 -4.54 53.20 -22.02
CA ILE A 431 -4.33 52.70 -23.38
C ILE A 431 -3.95 53.87 -24.30
N SER A 432 -2.81 53.72 -24.99
CA SER A 432 -2.36 54.69 -26.00
C SER A 432 -2.92 54.33 -27.38
N THR A 433 -3.03 55.29 -28.29
CA THR A 433 -3.54 55.12 -29.67
C THR A 433 -2.79 54.07 -30.52
N VAL A 434 -1.64 53.60 -30.03
CA VAL A 434 -0.78 52.61 -30.71
C VAL A 434 -1.11 51.17 -30.26
N ASP A 435 -2.03 50.97 -29.32
CA ASP A 435 -2.37 49.64 -28.80
C ASP A 435 -3.43 48.93 -29.67
N HIS A 436 -3.07 47.77 -30.22
CA HIS A 436 -3.95 46.90 -31.01
C HIS A 436 -5.11 46.30 -30.20
N LYS A 437 -5.01 46.33 -28.86
CA LYS A 437 -6.11 46.00 -27.95
C LYS A 437 -7.31 46.93 -28.15
N ILE A 438 -7.08 48.23 -28.40
CA ILE A 438 -8.15 49.19 -28.69
C ILE A 438 -8.90 48.74 -29.95
N THR A 439 -8.15 48.42 -31.01
CA THR A 439 -8.75 47.99 -32.29
C THR A 439 -9.61 46.74 -32.12
N THR A 440 -9.14 45.78 -31.33
CA THR A 440 -9.88 44.54 -31.04
C THR A 440 -11.16 44.82 -30.23
N GLN A 441 -11.07 45.67 -29.20
CA GLN A 441 -12.22 46.09 -28.41
C GLN A 441 -13.23 46.90 -29.25
N CYS A 442 -12.75 47.77 -30.14
CA CYS A 442 -13.59 48.52 -31.06
C CYS A 442 -14.36 47.61 -32.00
N ILE A 443 -13.72 46.61 -32.60
CA ILE A 443 -14.40 45.61 -33.43
C ILE A 443 -15.45 44.87 -32.61
N ALA A 444 -15.14 44.49 -31.36
CA ALA A 444 -16.10 43.83 -30.48
C ALA A 444 -17.30 44.72 -30.14
N ILE A 445 -17.11 46.03 -29.98
CA ILE A 445 -18.19 47.00 -29.74
C ILE A 445 -19.02 47.21 -31.00
N ILE A 446 -18.37 47.38 -32.15
CA ILE A 446 -19.02 47.54 -33.46
C ILE A 446 -19.90 46.31 -33.79
N ASN A 447 -19.41 45.09 -33.52
CA ASN A 447 -20.15 43.84 -33.69
C ASN A 447 -21.33 43.66 -32.73
N ARG A 448 -21.48 44.50 -31.71
CA ARG A 448 -22.59 44.45 -30.77
C ARG A 448 -23.38 45.76 -30.77
N ALA A 449 -23.14 46.62 -31.76
CA ALA A 449 -23.75 47.92 -31.83
C ALA A 449 -25.25 47.81 -32.12
N ASP A 450 -26.03 48.47 -31.27
CA ASP A 450 -27.44 48.75 -31.51
C ASP A 450 -27.65 50.27 -31.60
N GLU A 451 -28.82 50.69 -32.07
CA GLU A 451 -29.14 52.12 -32.20
C GLU A 451 -29.08 52.84 -30.84
N SER A 452 -29.45 52.14 -29.76
CA SER A 452 -29.42 52.68 -28.40
C SER A 452 -28.01 52.92 -27.85
N LEU A 453 -27.02 52.13 -28.29
CA LEU A 453 -25.62 52.24 -27.91
C LEU A 453 -25.01 53.48 -28.53
N SER A 454 -25.37 53.81 -29.77
CA SER A 454 -24.93 55.05 -30.41
C SER A 454 -25.42 56.27 -29.63
N GLU A 455 -26.69 56.29 -29.21
CA GLU A 455 -27.22 57.36 -28.34
C GLU A 455 -26.51 57.42 -26.98
N TYR A 456 -26.29 56.26 -26.37
CA TYR A 456 -25.57 56.12 -25.10
C TYR A 456 -24.15 56.69 -25.19
N MET A 457 -23.37 56.30 -26.22
CA MET A 457 -22.02 56.80 -26.44
C MET A 457 -22.00 58.29 -26.77
N GLN A 458 -22.96 58.77 -27.58
CA GLN A 458 -23.06 60.18 -27.95
C GLN A 458 -23.23 61.08 -26.72
N TYR A 459 -24.02 60.66 -25.73
CA TYR A 459 -24.18 61.39 -24.46
C TYR A 459 -22.82 61.63 -23.76
N TYR A 460 -21.96 60.62 -23.63
CA TYR A 460 -20.65 60.77 -22.99
C TYR A 460 -19.68 61.62 -23.81
N VAL A 461 -19.70 61.48 -25.14
CA VAL A 461 -18.84 62.25 -26.04
C VAL A 461 -19.22 63.74 -26.05
N ASP A 462 -20.51 64.07 -26.03
CA ASP A 462 -21.01 65.45 -26.02
C ASP A 462 -20.66 66.18 -24.72
N HIS A 463 -20.80 65.49 -23.58
CA HIS A 463 -20.47 66.03 -22.25
C HIS A 463 -18.96 66.02 -21.94
N CYS A 464 -18.12 65.51 -22.85
CA CYS A 464 -16.68 65.56 -22.72
C CYS A 464 -16.16 66.98 -23.05
N ASN A 465 -15.51 67.62 -22.07
CA ASN A 465 -14.91 68.95 -22.24
C ASN A 465 -13.42 68.83 -22.64
N PRO A 466 -13.05 69.21 -23.89
CA PRO A 466 -11.69 69.07 -24.41
C PRO A 466 -10.62 69.89 -23.65
N GLY A 467 -11.01 70.88 -22.85
CA GLY A 467 -10.08 71.73 -22.10
C GLY A 467 -9.43 71.06 -20.89
N HIS A 468 -9.87 69.85 -20.50
CA HIS A 468 -9.38 69.16 -19.29
C HIS A 468 -8.06 68.38 -19.51
N GLY A 469 -7.61 68.21 -20.76
CA GLY A 469 -6.34 67.57 -21.07
C GLY A 469 -6.29 66.98 -22.48
N GLU A 470 -5.09 66.60 -22.92
CA GLU A 470 -4.88 66.01 -24.25
C GLU A 470 -5.67 64.70 -24.44
N MET A 471 -5.79 63.89 -23.37
CA MET A 471 -6.55 62.63 -23.39
C MET A 471 -8.07 62.85 -23.53
N TYR A 472 -8.61 63.95 -23.02
CA TYR A 472 -10.02 64.30 -23.18
C TYR A 472 -10.34 64.73 -24.61
N ARG A 473 -9.42 65.46 -25.26
CA ARG A 473 -9.50 65.78 -26.69
C ARG A 473 -9.43 64.51 -27.54
N LEU A 474 -8.46 63.64 -27.25
CA LEU A 474 -8.31 62.36 -27.94
C LEU A 474 -9.57 61.48 -27.77
N GLY A 475 -10.09 61.35 -26.55
CA GLY A 475 -11.31 60.61 -26.27
C GLY A 475 -12.50 61.13 -27.06
N LYS A 476 -12.65 62.47 -27.18
CA LYS A 476 -13.74 63.07 -27.96
C LYS A 476 -13.63 62.77 -29.46
N GLU A 477 -12.44 62.93 -30.05
CA GLU A 477 -12.19 62.64 -31.47
C GLU A 477 -12.38 61.15 -31.79
N PHE A 478 -11.78 60.28 -30.96
CA PHE A 478 -11.86 58.84 -31.10
C PHE A 478 -13.29 58.30 -30.88
N GLY A 479 -13.96 58.79 -29.83
CA GLY A 479 -15.33 58.42 -29.52
C GLY A 479 -16.30 58.78 -30.64
N GLN A 480 -16.16 59.96 -31.24
CA GLN A 480 -16.99 60.35 -32.39
C GLN A 480 -16.74 59.46 -33.62
N GLN A 481 -15.49 59.09 -33.89
CA GLN A 481 -15.16 58.17 -34.97
C GLN A 481 -15.75 56.78 -34.74
N LEU A 482 -15.70 56.28 -33.51
CA LEU A 482 -16.29 54.99 -33.15
C LEU A 482 -17.81 54.99 -33.27
N ILE A 483 -18.50 56.08 -32.87
CA ILE A 483 -19.96 56.22 -33.02
C ILE A 483 -20.35 56.14 -34.49
N ASN A 484 -19.64 56.85 -35.37
CA ASN A 484 -19.90 56.83 -36.81
C ASN A 484 -19.74 55.41 -37.38
N ASN A 485 -18.67 54.70 -36.98
CA ASN A 485 -18.44 53.31 -37.40
C ASN A 485 -19.53 52.36 -36.88
N CYS A 486 -20.02 52.57 -35.65
CA CYS A 486 -21.11 51.77 -35.09
C CYS A 486 -22.41 51.98 -35.88
N GLN A 487 -22.75 53.23 -36.21
CA GLN A 487 -23.95 53.56 -37.00
C GLN A 487 -23.94 52.94 -38.40
N GLU A 488 -22.78 52.89 -39.05
CA GLU A 488 -22.61 52.21 -40.34
C GLU A 488 -22.76 50.68 -40.19
N ALA A 489 -22.18 50.12 -39.12
CA ALA A 489 -22.17 48.68 -38.89
C ALA A 489 -23.52 48.09 -38.45
N VAL A 490 -24.45 48.86 -37.85
CA VAL A 490 -25.78 48.37 -37.44
C VAL A 490 -26.54 47.69 -38.60
N ARG A 491 -26.25 48.09 -39.85
CA ARG A 491 -26.92 47.56 -41.05
C ARG A 491 -26.25 46.30 -41.63
N HIS A 492 -25.15 45.85 -41.05
CA HIS A 492 -24.34 44.75 -41.57
C HIS A 492 -24.32 43.54 -40.62
N PRO A 493 -24.18 42.32 -41.15
CA PRO A 493 -24.05 41.12 -40.33
C PRO A 493 -22.75 41.15 -39.52
N LEU A 494 -22.75 40.43 -38.40
CA LEU A 494 -21.60 40.37 -37.49
C LEU A 494 -20.40 39.70 -38.16
N LEU A 495 -19.19 40.23 -37.92
CA LEU A 495 -17.96 39.75 -38.54
C LEU A 495 -16.94 39.32 -37.49
N TYR A 496 -16.38 38.12 -37.64
CA TYR A 496 -15.19 37.74 -36.89
C TYR A 496 -13.95 38.32 -37.58
N LYS A 497 -13.22 39.19 -36.89
CA LYS A 497 -11.95 39.74 -37.35
C LYS A 497 -10.93 39.70 -36.21
N ASP A 498 -9.95 38.83 -36.37
CA ASP A 498 -8.82 38.74 -35.45
C ASP A 498 -7.76 39.77 -35.85
N MET A 499 -7.33 40.54 -34.86
CA MET A 499 -6.33 41.59 -34.99
C MET A 499 -5.12 41.29 -34.10
N THR A 500 -5.02 40.10 -33.51
CA THR A 500 -3.85 39.71 -32.72
C THR A 500 -2.61 39.56 -33.58
N PHE A 501 -1.43 39.81 -32.99
CA PHE A 501 -0.17 39.54 -33.66
C PHE A 501 0.09 38.03 -33.66
N PRO A 502 0.27 37.38 -34.82
CA PRO A 502 0.64 35.98 -34.84
C PRO A 502 1.97 35.77 -34.12
N THR A 503 1.94 34.87 -33.13
CA THR A 503 3.11 34.50 -32.33
C THR A 503 3.69 33.18 -32.81
N ALA A 504 4.99 33.01 -32.56
CA ALA A 504 5.76 31.80 -32.87
C ALA A 504 6.37 31.26 -31.57
N PRO A 505 6.47 29.94 -31.41
CA PRO A 505 7.17 29.35 -30.29
C PRO A 505 8.67 29.66 -30.41
N CYS A 506 9.22 30.28 -29.37
CA CYS A 506 10.64 30.50 -29.19
C CYS A 506 11.09 29.76 -27.94
N MET A 507 12.08 28.88 -28.09
CA MET A 507 12.71 28.19 -26.98
C MET A 507 14.13 28.71 -26.84
N GLU A 508 14.44 29.28 -25.68
CA GLU A 508 15.78 29.72 -25.35
C GLU A 508 16.33 28.86 -24.21
N VAL A 509 17.54 28.32 -24.40
CA VAL A 509 18.27 27.65 -23.33
C VAL A 509 19.24 28.66 -22.75
N THR A 510 18.97 29.11 -21.53
CA THR A 510 19.82 30.12 -20.88
C THR A 510 21.24 29.57 -20.65
N PRO A 511 22.25 30.45 -20.48
CA PRO A 511 23.59 30.02 -20.05
C PRO A 511 23.61 29.25 -18.72
N ALA A 512 22.50 29.34 -17.96
CA ALA A 512 22.20 28.64 -16.73
C ALA A 512 21.44 27.29 -16.92
N GLY A 513 21.28 26.83 -18.17
CA GLY A 513 20.69 25.54 -18.55
C GLY A 513 19.18 25.46 -18.34
N ASN A 514 18.52 26.61 -18.12
CA ASN A 514 17.08 26.68 -18.00
C ASN A 514 16.47 26.78 -19.40
N ILE A 515 15.48 25.93 -19.68
CA ILE A 515 14.66 25.98 -20.89
C ILE A 515 13.53 26.98 -20.63
N ILE A 516 13.54 28.08 -21.36
CA ILE A 516 12.49 29.10 -21.33
C ILE A 516 11.69 29.00 -22.62
N TYR A 517 10.38 28.81 -22.49
CA TYR A 517 9.44 28.90 -23.58
C TYR A 517 8.83 30.31 -23.61
N MET A 518 8.89 30.96 -24.75
CA MET A 518 8.29 32.27 -24.99
C MET A 518 7.56 32.26 -26.33
N GLU A 519 6.36 32.84 -26.36
CA GLU A 519 5.71 33.19 -27.61
C GLU A 519 6.22 34.56 -28.09
N VAL A 520 6.92 34.58 -29.21
CA VAL A 520 7.51 35.80 -29.79
C VAL A 520 6.76 36.15 -31.07
N VAL A 521 6.54 37.45 -31.33
CA VAL A 521 5.89 37.92 -32.56
C VAL A 521 6.61 37.38 -33.80
N HIS A 522 5.85 36.79 -34.72
CA HIS A 522 6.39 36.20 -35.93
C HIS A 522 7.10 37.26 -36.78
N LYS A 523 8.36 37.00 -37.17
CA LYS A 523 9.21 38.02 -37.84
C LYS A 523 8.64 38.51 -39.17
N ASN A 524 8.05 37.60 -39.93
CA ASN A 524 7.58 37.85 -41.30
C ASN A 524 6.05 38.01 -41.38
N VAL A 525 5.33 37.76 -40.28
CA VAL A 525 3.86 37.76 -40.27
C VAL A 525 3.37 38.66 -39.15
N ARG A 526 2.93 39.85 -39.54
CA ARG A 526 2.45 40.88 -38.60
C ARG A 526 0.93 40.93 -38.50
N LYS A 527 0.20 40.28 -39.41
CA LYS A 527 -1.26 40.25 -39.45
C LYS A 527 -1.73 38.91 -40.00
N LEU A 528 -3.01 38.57 -39.75
CA LEU A 528 -3.59 37.34 -40.28
C LEU A 528 -3.62 37.28 -41.82
N GLU A 529 -3.69 38.41 -42.53
CA GLU A 529 -3.64 38.37 -44.00
C GLU A 529 -2.29 37.83 -44.48
N ALA A 530 -1.19 38.30 -43.89
CA ALA A 530 0.16 37.80 -44.17
C ALA A 530 0.36 36.35 -43.70
N TYR A 531 -0.36 35.92 -42.65
CA TYR A 531 -0.35 34.53 -42.20
C TYR A 531 -0.97 33.61 -43.25
N VAL A 532 -2.12 33.99 -43.82
CA VAL A 532 -2.78 33.22 -44.89
C VAL A 532 -1.87 33.13 -46.12
N GLU A 533 -1.18 34.22 -46.46
CA GLU A 533 -0.18 34.22 -47.54
C GLU A 533 0.98 33.26 -47.24
N GLU A 534 1.53 33.24 -46.02
CA GLU A 534 2.59 32.31 -45.61
C GLU A 534 2.12 30.84 -45.67
N VAL A 535 0.91 30.55 -45.17
CA VAL A 535 0.32 29.22 -45.24
C VAL A 535 0.10 28.79 -46.70
N ALA A 536 -0.32 29.72 -47.57
CA ALA A 536 -0.50 29.46 -49.00
C ALA A 536 0.83 29.27 -49.75
N MET A 537 1.88 29.99 -49.36
CA MET A 537 3.24 29.78 -49.88
C MET A 537 3.80 28.40 -49.48
N GLY A 538 3.40 27.89 -48.31
CA GLY A 538 3.88 26.63 -47.78
C GLY A 538 5.34 26.69 -47.33
N GLY A 539 5.79 25.66 -46.61
CA GLY A 539 7.20 25.50 -46.26
C GLY A 539 7.97 24.79 -47.38
N ALA A 540 9.25 25.13 -47.55
CA ALA A 540 10.20 24.30 -48.28
C ALA A 540 10.55 23.03 -47.45
N THR A 541 9.54 22.26 -47.03
CA THR A 541 9.76 20.85 -46.77
C THR A 541 10.19 20.22 -48.09
N PRO A 542 11.26 19.41 -48.13
CA PRO A 542 11.66 18.72 -49.36
C PRO A 542 10.42 18.02 -49.89
N HIS A 543 9.96 18.48 -51.05
CA HIS A 543 8.73 18.00 -51.67
C HIS A 543 8.77 16.48 -51.66
N ALA A 544 7.61 15.88 -51.36
CA ALA A 544 7.33 14.47 -51.57
C ALA A 544 8.18 13.95 -52.73
N VAL A 545 9.09 13.03 -52.42
CA VAL A 545 10.01 12.39 -53.35
C VAL A 545 9.31 12.23 -54.69
N ASN A 546 9.77 12.94 -55.73
CA ASN A 546 9.11 12.92 -57.02
C ASN A 546 9.14 11.47 -57.55
N ILE A 547 8.02 10.77 -57.39
CA ILE A 547 7.91 9.32 -57.63
C ILE A 547 8.27 8.99 -59.07
N GLN A 548 7.94 9.88 -60.03
CA GLN A 548 8.38 9.74 -61.42
C GLN A 548 9.91 9.76 -61.54
N LYS A 549 10.59 10.71 -60.87
CA LYS A 549 12.05 10.80 -60.93
C LYS A 549 12.72 9.58 -60.29
N VAL A 550 12.14 9.06 -59.21
CA VAL A 550 12.61 7.81 -58.59
C VAL A 550 12.37 6.61 -59.50
N GLN A 551 11.23 6.51 -60.17
CA GLN A 551 10.98 5.46 -61.18
C GLN A 551 11.98 5.53 -62.33
N ASP A 552 12.27 6.72 -62.86
CA ASP A 552 13.26 6.90 -63.93
C ASP A 552 14.67 6.50 -63.49
N ASP A 553 15.05 6.81 -62.25
CA ASP A 553 16.36 6.44 -61.72
C ASP A 553 16.45 4.94 -61.38
N ILE A 554 15.37 4.30 -60.93
CA ILE A 554 15.28 2.85 -60.78
C ILE A 554 15.38 2.16 -62.16
N LEU A 555 14.75 2.71 -63.21
CA LEU A 555 14.87 2.18 -64.59
C LEU A 555 16.29 2.30 -65.14
N LYS A 556 17.01 3.39 -64.84
CA LYS A 556 18.43 3.53 -65.20
C LYS A 556 19.29 2.52 -64.45
N LEU A 557 19.08 2.36 -63.14
CA LEU A 557 19.74 1.32 -62.33
C LEU A 557 19.47 -0.08 -62.87
N TRP A 558 18.24 -0.36 -63.28
CA TRP A 558 17.87 -1.63 -63.91
C TRP A 558 18.61 -1.88 -65.22
N ASN A 559 18.74 -0.86 -66.07
CA ASN A 559 19.49 -0.98 -67.32
C ASN A 559 20.98 -1.23 -67.08
N ILE A 560 21.57 -0.62 -66.05
CA ILE A 560 22.95 -0.86 -65.63
C ILE A 560 23.12 -2.30 -65.12
N VAL A 561 22.25 -2.76 -64.22
CA VAL A 561 22.24 -4.13 -63.69
C VAL A 561 22.06 -5.16 -64.82
N LYS A 562 21.19 -4.88 -65.80
CA LYS A 562 20.98 -5.75 -66.97
C LYS A 562 22.23 -5.86 -67.84
N SER A 563 23.02 -4.79 -67.96
CA SER A 563 24.23 -4.72 -68.78
C SER A 563 25.44 -5.42 -68.17
N GLN A 564 25.41 -5.79 -66.89
CA GLN A 564 26.51 -6.52 -66.28
C GLN A 564 26.48 -8.02 -66.66
N PRO A 565 27.63 -8.59 -67.09
CA PRO A 565 27.72 -9.96 -67.59
C PRO A 565 27.68 -11.04 -66.50
N GLU A 566 27.84 -10.69 -65.22
CA GLU A 566 27.95 -11.64 -64.10
C GLU A 566 26.60 -12.05 -63.49
N ILE A 567 25.49 -11.42 -63.88
CA ILE A 567 24.17 -11.67 -63.29
C ILE A 567 23.41 -12.71 -64.11
N SER A 568 23.00 -13.80 -63.45
CA SER A 568 22.24 -14.90 -64.07
C SER A 568 20.86 -14.45 -64.56
N GLN A 569 20.37 -15.07 -65.63
CA GLN A 569 19.06 -14.76 -66.24
C GLN A 569 17.89 -14.93 -65.25
N GLU A 570 18.04 -15.85 -64.29
CA GLU A 570 17.04 -16.12 -63.25
C GLU A 570 16.96 -14.99 -62.20
N GLN A 571 18.10 -14.40 -61.85
CA GLN A 571 18.17 -13.21 -60.98
C GLN A 571 17.59 -11.98 -61.69
N LYS A 572 17.83 -11.84 -63.01
CA LYS A 572 17.23 -10.77 -63.82
C LYS A 572 15.69 -10.88 -63.83
N ASN A 573 15.13 -12.09 -63.92
CA ASN A 573 13.69 -12.26 -63.89
C ASN A 573 13.07 -11.95 -62.52
N ARG A 574 13.74 -12.28 -61.41
CA ARG A 574 13.27 -11.95 -60.05
C ARG A 574 13.24 -10.45 -59.78
N ILE A 575 14.27 -9.71 -60.20
CA ILE A 575 14.32 -8.25 -59.98
C ILE A 575 13.26 -7.54 -60.85
N LYS A 576 13.00 -8.01 -62.07
CA LYS A 576 11.94 -7.48 -62.94
C LYS A 576 10.52 -7.67 -62.40
N VAL A 577 10.30 -8.60 -61.47
CA VAL A 577 8.99 -8.82 -60.83
C VAL A 577 8.79 -7.92 -59.61
N LEU A 578 9.88 -7.42 -59.01
CA LEU A 578 9.87 -6.54 -57.84
C LEU A 578 9.82 -5.04 -58.18
N LEU A 579 9.89 -4.71 -59.46
CA LEU A 579 10.12 -3.39 -60.05
C LEU A 579 8.94 -3.08 -60.98
#